data_AF-A0A523RKS0-F1
#
_entry.id   AF-A0A523RKS0-F1
#
_cell.length_a   1.000
_cell.length_b   1.000
_cell.length_c   1.000
_cell.angle_alpha   90.00
_cell.angle_beta   90.00
_cell.angle_gamma   90.00
#
_symmetry.space_group_name_H-M   'P 1'
#
loop_
_entity.id
_entity.type
_entity.pdbx_description
1 polymer ?
#
loop_
_entity_poly.entity_id
_entity_poly.type
_entity_poly.pdbx_seq_one_letter_code
_entity_poly.pdbx_strand_id
1 'polypeptide(L)'
;QRSMTSMVTSWNELSAQLMGISGHTPVAIFLVLQAVFRLFRLVRILHTSSHKTSNLVKRMKIVKVTKNHKSELHIPLIAKKGEIVEGQERETEWEGWLWCRNSSGVHGWVPKTYLESMSESGQFQFLNDYTARELTVTEGQEVITLNEESGWVWVRTTLGEEGWIPLENLQDLKDKPESIPDLI
;
A
#
# COMPACT_ATOMS: atom_id res chain seq x y z
N GLN A 1 21.28 35.13 5.21
CA GLN A 1 21.25 33.85 4.50
C GLN A 1 22.70 33.37 4.35
N ARG A 2 23.18 32.52 5.27
CA ARG A 2 24.50 31.86 5.18
C ARG A 2 24.27 30.43 4.73
N SER A 3 24.96 30.00 3.68
CA SER A 3 24.86 28.65 3.10
C SER A 3 25.26 27.58 4.13
N MET A 4 24.61 26.41 4.11
CA MET A 4 24.91 25.27 5.00
C MET A 4 26.39 24.86 4.97
N THR A 5 27.07 25.05 3.83
CA THR A 5 28.51 24.79 3.68
C THR A 5 29.36 25.71 4.57
N SER A 6 28.92 26.97 4.77
CA SER A 6 29.62 27.95 5.62
C SER A 6 29.47 27.65 7.12
N MET A 7 28.42 26.92 7.51
CA MET A 7 28.20 26.52 8.91
C MET A 7 29.08 25.31 9.28
N VAL A 8 29.26 24.37 8.34
CA VAL A 8 30.10 23.18 8.53
C VAL A 8 31.58 23.55 8.58
N THR A 9 32.05 24.48 7.74
CA THR A 9 33.44 24.95 7.78
C THR A 9 33.77 25.72 9.06
N SER A 10 32.85 26.57 9.51
CA SER A 10 32.97 27.29 10.79
C SER A 10 33.05 26.33 11.98
N TRP A 11 32.32 25.21 11.95
CA TRP A 11 32.36 24.20 13.00
C TRP A 11 33.69 23.42 13.02
N ASN A 12 34.25 23.12 11.84
CA ASN A 12 35.53 22.44 11.74
C ASN A 12 36.69 23.35 12.23
N GLU A 13 36.67 24.64 11.93
CA GLU A 13 37.65 25.62 12.46
C GLU A 13 37.54 25.77 13.99
N LEU A 14 36.32 25.84 14.53
CA LEU A 14 36.10 25.87 15.99
C LEU A 14 36.56 24.57 16.68
N SER A 15 36.38 23.42 16.03
CA SER A 15 36.84 22.13 16.56
C SER A 15 38.37 22.03 16.58
N ALA A 16 39.06 22.61 15.58
CA ALA A 16 40.52 22.64 15.52
C ALA A 16 41.12 23.58 16.58
N GLN A 17 40.48 24.72 16.87
CA GLN A 17 40.89 25.62 17.96
C GLN A 17 40.68 25.00 19.35
N LEU A 18 39.65 24.15 19.53
CA LEU A 18 39.40 23.44 20.78
C LEU A 18 40.35 22.25 21.02
N MET A 19 40.91 21.65 19.96
CA MET A 19 41.87 20.54 20.09
C MET A 19 43.32 20.97 20.36
N GLY A 20 43.58 22.28 20.48
CA GLY A 20 44.88 22.82 20.94
C GLY A 20 45.03 22.89 22.47
N ILE A 21 43.98 22.57 23.24
CA ILE A 21 44.03 22.54 24.70
C ILE A 21 44.33 21.10 25.13
N SER A 22 45.59 20.87 25.51
CA SER A 22 46.05 19.65 26.15
C SER A 22 45.12 19.23 27.30
N GLY A 23 44.62 18.00 27.26
CA GLY A 23 43.80 17.42 28.32
C GLY A 23 42.81 16.43 27.74
N HIS A 24 43.07 15.13 27.99
CA HIS A 24 42.20 14.01 27.67
C HIS A 24 40.72 14.39 27.60
N THR A 25 40.09 14.24 26.45
CA THR A 25 38.65 14.00 26.46
C THR A 25 38.45 12.70 27.24
N PRO A 26 37.80 12.71 28.42
CA PRO A 26 37.56 11.49 29.15
C PRO A 26 36.75 10.59 28.22
N VAL A 27 37.12 9.32 28.13
CA VAL A 27 36.39 8.30 27.34
C VAL A 27 34.88 8.38 27.60
N ALA A 28 34.48 8.81 28.80
CA ALA A 28 33.10 9.14 29.17
C ALA A 28 32.41 10.18 28.25
N ILE A 29 33.06 11.29 27.88
CA ILE A 29 32.47 12.31 26.99
C ILE A 29 32.26 11.73 25.59
N PHE A 30 33.23 10.96 25.08
CA PHE A 30 33.12 10.29 23.79
C PHE A 30 31.99 9.25 23.78
N LEU A 31 31.85 8.46 24.85
CA LEU A 31 30.77 7.48 25.02
C LEU A 31 29.40 8.15 25.15
N VAL A 32 29.29 9.28 25.86
CA VAL A 32 28.06 10.06 25.98
C VAL A 32 27.65 10.63 24.61
N LEU A 33 28.60 11.18 23.84
CA LEU A 33 28.31 11.69 22.49
C LEU A 33 27.88 10.56 21.53
N GLN A 34 28.49 9.37 21.60
CA GLN A 34 28.05 8.19 20.85
C GLN A 34 26.65 7.73 21.25
N ALA A 35 26.32 7.73 22.55
CA ALA A 35 25.00 7.38 23.04
C ALA A 35 23.93 8.38 22.58
N VAL A 36 24.23 9.69 22.66
CA VAL A 36 23.36 10.75 22.15
C VAL A 36 23.17 10.62 20.64
N PHE A 37 24.22 10.33 19.87
CA PHE A 37 24.09 10.10 18.42
C PHE A 37 23.28 8.86 18.06
N ARG A 38 23.43 7.75 18.82
CA ARG A 38 22.58 6.56 18.70
C ARG A 38 21.13 6.86 19.02
N LEU A 39 20.88 7.66 20.06
CA LEU A 39 19.54 8.10 20.44
C LEU A 39 18.93 9.01 19.35
N PHE A 40 19.70 9.95 18.78
CA PHE A 40 19.26 10.75 17.63
C PHE A 40 18.99 9.90 16.39
N ARG A 41 19.79 8.87 16.09
CA ARG A 41 19.51 7.90 15.02
C ARG A 41 18.22 7.11 15.29
N LEU A 42 18.01 6.63 16.52
CA LEU A 42 16.80 5.92 16.92
C LEU A 42 15.56 6.81 16.85
N VAL A 43 15.63 8.05 17.34
CA VAL A 43 14.55 9.05 17.24
C VAL A 43 14.28 9.38 15.77
N ARG A 44 15.31 9.48 14.92
CA ARG A 44 15.14 9.69 13.47
C ARG A 44 14.49 8.47 12.78
N ILE A 45 14.82 7.25 13.18
CA ILE A 45 14.18 6.01 12.70
C ILE A 45 12.72 5.94 13.14
N LEU A 46 12.40 6.33 14.38
CA LEU A 46 11.03 6.40 14.88
C LEU A 46 10.21 7.49 14.16
N HIS A 47 10.80 8.66 13.92
CA HIS A 47 10.12 9.76 13.21
C HIS A 47 9.92 9.46 11.71
N THR A 48 10.88 8.79 11.05
CA THR A 48 10.68 8.30 9.67
C THR A 48 9.72 7.12 9.59
N SER A 49 9.63 6.29 10.64
CA SER A 49 8.66 5.20 10.74
C SER A 49 7.22 5.71 10.90
N SER A 50 7.01 6.82 11.62
CA SER A 50 5.69 7.46 11.80
C SER A 50 5.09 8.03 10.51
N HIS A 51 5.92 8.52 9.59
CA HIS A 51 5.45 9.03 8.28
C HIS A 51 5.29 7.92 7.23
N LYS A 52 5.94 6.77 7.41
CA LYS A 52 5.79 5.61 6.51
C LYS A 52 4.56 4.77 6.86
N THR A 53 4.17 4.75 8.14
CA THR A 53 2.96 4.06 8.62
C THR A 53 1.67 4.85 8.36
N SER A 54 1.74 6.17 8.20
CA SER A 54 0.56 7.00 7.92
C SER A 54 0.00 6.87 6.49
N ASN A 55 0.80 6.38 5.54
CA ASN A 55 0.35 6.14 4.16
C ASN A 55 -0.19 4.73 3.90
N LEU A 56 -0.07 3.80 4.87
CA LEU A 56 -0.41 2.39 4.65
C LEU A 56 -1.69 1.93 5.34
N VAL A 57 -2.35 2.78 6.14
CA VAL A 57 -3.73 2.51 6.56
C VAL A 57 -4.63 3.20 5.54
N LYS A 58 -4.83 2.53 4.40
CA LYS A 58 -5.93 2.86 3.50
C LYS A 58 -7.20 2.87 4.35
N ARG A 59 -7.77 4.04 4.58
CA ARG A 59 -8.88 4.17 5.53
C ARG A 59 -10.05 3.37 4.97
N MET A 60 -10.55 2.42 5.74
CA MET A 60 -11.84 1.81 5.45
C MET A 60 -12.89 2.92 5.46
N LYS A 61 -13.63 3.05 4.36
CA LYS A 61 -14.68 4.05 4.21
C LYS A 61 -15.95 3.35 3.81
N ILE A 62 -17.07 3.89 4.29
CA ILE A 62 -18.38 3.57 3.72
C ILE A 62 -18.53 4.43 2.47
N VAL A 63 -18.77 3.77 1.35
CA VAL A 63 -18.92 4.39 0.03
C VAL A 63 -20.18 3.87 -0.63
N LYS A 64 -20.67 4.60 -1.63
CA LYS A 64 -21.88 4.24 -2.37
C LYS A 64 -21.52 3.70 -3.73
N VAL A 65 -22.18 2.62 -4.12
CA VAL A 65 -22.12 2.07 -5.47
C VAL A 65 -22.88 2.99 -6.41
N THR A 66 -22.23 3.46 -7.47
CA THR A 66 -22.80 4.37 -8.47
C THR A 66 -23.19 3.67 -9.77
N LYS A 67 -22.73 2.44 -9.97
CA LYS A 67 -23.05 1.63 -11.16
C LYS A 67 -23.17 0.16 -10.78
N ASN A 68 -24.14 -0.53 -11.37
CA ASN A 68 -24.29 -1.97 -11.20
C ASN A 68 -23.03 -2.72 -11.64
N HIS A 69 -22.62 -3.71 -10.85
CA HIS A 69 -21.59 -4.65 -11.23
C HIS A 69 -22.11 -6.06 -10.97
N LYS A 70 -21.98 -6.93 -11.96
CA LYS A 70 -22.40 -8.32 -11.89
C LYS A 70 -21.16 -9.18 -11.96
N SER A 71 -20.98 -10.04 -10.98
CA SER A 71 -19.90 -11.04 -11.03
C SER A 71 -20.18 -12.02 -12.17
N GLU A 72 -19.22 -12.17 -13.07
CA GLU A 72 -19.27 -13.13 -14.18
C GLU A 72 -18.61 -14.47 -13.80
N LEU A 73 -17.91 -14.51 -12.67
CA LEU A 73 -17.17 -15.67 -12.19
C LEU A 73 -18.04 -16.58 -11.31
N HIS A 74 -18.54 -17.66 -11.90
CA HIS A 74 -19.30 -18.68 -11.15
C HIS A 74 -18.46 -19.42 -10.11
N ILE A 75 -17.18 -19.66 -10.41
CA ILE A 75 -16.23 -20.33 -9.52
C ILE A 75 -14.98 -19.45 -9.46
N PRO A 76 -14.74 -18.73 -8.36
CA PRO A 76 -13.57 -17.89 -8.25
C PRO A 76 -12.30 -18.74 -8.12
N LEU A 77 -11.20 -18.26 -8.68
CA LEU A 77 -9.87 -18.78 -8.36
C LEU A 77 -9.61 -18.51 -6.88
N ILE A 78 -9.30 -19.56 -6.13
CA ILE A 78 -8.86 -19.49 -4.73
C ILE A 78 -7.46 -20.10 -4.68
N ALA A 79 -6.54 -19.41 -4.00
CA ALA A 79 -5.18 -19.88 -3.81
C ALA A 79 -4.70 -19.57 -2.39
N LYS A 80 -3.85 -20.46 -1.86
CA LYS A 80 -3.14 -20.21 -0.61
C LYS A 80 -1.78 -19.61 -0.85
N LYS A 81 -1.26 -18.89 0.15
CA LYS A 81 0.14 -18.45 0.13
C LYS A 81 1.07 -19.63 -0.17
N GLY A 82 1.98 -19.43 -1.10
CA GLY A 82 2.94 -20.43 -1.55
C GLY A 82 2.45 -21.34 -2.67
N GLU A 83 1.16 -21.31 -3.01
CA GLU A 83 0.60 -22.07 -4.13
C GLU A 83 1.12 -21.53 -5.48
N ILE A 84 1.34 -22.43 -6.43
CA ILE A 84 1.87 -22.12 -7.76
C ILE A 84 0.73 -22.12 -8.78
N VAL A 85 0.75 -21.13 -9.68
CA VAL A 85 -0.18 -20.99 -10.80
C VAL A 85 0.53 -20.74 -12.11
N GLU A 86 -0.13 -21.10 -13.21
CA GLU A 86 0.27 -20.69 -14.55
C GLU A 86 -0.30 -19.30 -14.84
N GLY A 87 0.51 -18.38 -15.32
CA GLY A 87 0.12 -17.00 -15.60
C GLY A 87 0.39 -16.60 -17.05
N GLN A 88 -0.57 -15.89 -17.65
CA GLN A 88 -0.45 -15.34 -19.00
C GLN A 88 -0.99 -13.92 -19.06
N GLU A 89 -0.34 -13.08 -19.88
CA GLU A 89 -0.91 -11.79 -20.26
C GLU A 89 -2.16 -12.03 -21.12
N ARG A 90 -3.20 -11.23 -20.88
CA ARG A 90 -4.42 -11.19 -21.70
C ARG A 90 -4.80 -9.74 -21.92
N GLU A 91 -5.50 -9.48 -23.03
CA GLU A 91 -6.07 -8.17 -23.29
C GLU A 91 -7.05 -7.81 -22.17
N THR A 92 -6.81 -6.68 -21.53
CA THR A 92 -7.63 -6.10 -20.48
C THR A 92 -7.39 -4.59 -20.43
N GLU A 93 -8.40 -3.83 -20.06
CA GLU A 93 -8.27 -2.39 -19.77
C GLU A 93 -7.59 -2.12 -18.42
N TRP A 94 -7.46 -3.15 -17.58
CA TRP A 94 -6.94 -3.04 -16.22
C TRP A 94 -5.47 -3.48 -16.14
N GLU A 95 -4.56 -2.51 -16.16
CA GLU A 95 -3.12 -2.76 -15.99
C GLU A 95 -2.80 -3.33 -14.59
N GLY A 96 -1.78 -4.19 -14.52
CA GLY A 96 -1.31 -4.78 -13.26
C GLY A 96 -2.03 -6.07 -12.84
N TRP A 97 -2.95 -6.58 -13.66
CA TRP A 97 -3.57 -7.89 -13.49
C TRP A 97 -2.93 -8.93 -14.41
N LEU A 98 -2.86 -10.17 -13.95
CA LEU A 98 -2.42 -11.34 -14.70
C LEU A 98 -3.54 -12.36 -14.74
N TRP A 99 -3.78 -12.97 -15.91
CA TRP A 99 -4.73 -14.06 -16.00
C TRP A 99 -4.07 -15.36 -15.59
N CYS A 100 -4.51 -15.93 -14.47
CA CYS A 100 -3.91 -17.12 -13.90
C CYS A 100 -4.83 -18.33 -13.98
N ARG A 101 -4.21 -19.51 -13.96
CA ARG A 101 -4.87 -20.81 -13.85
C ARG A 101 -4.23 -21.60 -12.71
N ASN A 102 -5.06 -22.07 -11.78
CA ASN A 102 -4.58 -22.93 -10.69
C ASN A 102 -4.52 -24.41 -11.10
N SER A 103 -3.96 -25.24 -10.21
CA SER A 103 -3.82 -26.69 -10.42
C SER A 103 -5.14 -27.44 -10.66
N SER A 104 -6.26 -26.89 -10.17
CA SER A 104 -7.62 -27.41 -10.40
C SER A 104 -8.21 -26.98 -11.75
N GLY A 105 -7.48 -26.19 -12.54
CA GLY A 105 -7.92 -25.67 -13.83
C GLY A 105 -8.87 -24.48 -13.74
N VAL A 106 -9.08 -23.91 -12.55
CA VAL A 106 -9.88 -22.71 -12.36
C VAL A 106 -9.05 -21.50 -12.76
N HIS A 107 -9.67 -20.59 -13.50
CA HIS A 107 -9.03 -19.37 -13.96
C HIS A 107 -9.55 -18.15 -13.19
N GLY A 108 -8.72 -17.12 -13.10
CA GLY A 108 -9.11 -15.84 -12.54
C GLY A 108 -8.04 -14.77 -12.74
N TRP A 109 -8.46 -13.52 -12.66
CA TRP A 109 -7.55 -12.39 -12.61
C TRP A 109 -6.87 -12.33 -11.24
N VAL A 110 -5.57 -12.09 -11.24
CA VAL A 110 -4.75 -11.97 -10.03
C VAL A 110 -3.88 -10.72 -10.15
N PRO A 111 -3.77 -9.88 -9.09
CA PRO A 111 -2.83 -8.77 -9.10
C PRO A 111 -1.40 -9.27 -9.24
N LYS A 112 -0.62 -8.68 -10.16
CA LYS A 112 0.81 -9.01 -10.31
C LYS A 112 1.60 -8.77 -9.03
N THR A 113 1.17 -7.82 -8.20
CA THR A 113 1.76 -7.52 -6.88
C THR A 113 1.60 -8.68 -5.88
N TYR A 114 0.69 -9.62 -6.13
CA TYR A 114 0.42 -10.76 -5.24
C TYR A 114 1.22 -12.01 -5.68
N LEU A 115 1.98 -11.89 -6.76
CA LEU A 115 2.68 -12.99 -7.40
C LEU A 115 4.19 -12.75 -7.39
N GLU A 116 4.94 -13.83 -7.22
CA GLU A 116 6.37 -13.87 -7.43
C GLU A 116 6.68 -14.79 -8.62
N SER A 117 7.42 -14.30 -9.61
CA SER A 117 7.81 -15.10 -10.77
C SER A 117 8.79 -16.20 -10.37
N MET A 118 8.55 -17.42 -10.83
CA MET A 118 9.41 -18.57 -10.59
C MET A 118 10.51 -18.67 -11.66
N SER A 119 11.48 -19.57 -11.45
CA SER A 119 12.53 -19.85 -12.44
C SER A 119 11.99 -20.44 -13.76
N GLU A 120 10.87 -21.15 -13.68
CA GLU A 120 10.17 -21.67 -14.85
C GLU A 120 9.29 -20.58 -15.46
N SER A 121 9.42 -20.38 -16.77
CA SER A 121 8.67 -19.35 -17.50
C SER A 121 7.17 -19.60 -17.41
N GLY A 122 6.40 -18.56 -17.07
CA GLY A 122 4.95 -18.63 -16.96
C GLY A 122 4.43 -19.20 -15.65
N GLN A 123 5.29 -19.59 -14.70
CA GLN A 123 4.89 -20.00 -13.36
C GLN A 123 5.08 -18.89 -12.33
N PHE A 124 4.11 -18.77 -11.43
CA PHE A 124 4.09 -17.75 -10.38
C PHE A 124 3.67 -18.36 -9.06
N GLN A 125 4.25 -17.89 -7.96
CA GLN A 125 3.89 -18.27 -6.61
C GLN A 125 3.08 -17.16 -5.92
N PHE A 126 2.01 -17.52 -5.22
CA PHE A 126 1.23 -16.58 -4.41
C PHE A 126 1.99 -16.12 -3.16
N LEU A 127 2.11 -14.81 -2.98
CA LEU A 127 2.74 -14.21 -1.81
C LEU A 127 1.84 -14.22 -0.56
N ASN A 128 0.52 -14.28 -0.76
CA ASN A 128 -0.51 -14.28 0.28
C ASN A 128 -1.70 -15.15 -0.15
N ASP A 129 -2.58 -15.49 0.79
CA ASP A 129 -3.88 -16.08 0.47
C ASP A 129 -4.68 -15.12 -0.43
N TYR A 130 -5.34 -15.66 -1.45
CA TYR A 130 -6.05 -14.86 -2.44
C TYR A 130 -7.31 -15.54 -2.96
N THR A 131 -8.30 -14.73 -3.34
CA THR A 131 -9.45 -15.16 -4.11
C THR A 131 -9.80 -14.11 -5.17
N ALA A 132 -10.05 -14.56 -6.40
CA ALA A 132 -10.57 -13.75 -7.50
C ALA A 132 -12.09 -13.57 -7.41
N ARG A 133 -12.66 -13.57 -6.20
CA ARG A 133 -14.11 -13.49 -6.00
C ARG A 133 -14.55 -12.06 -6.28
N GLU A 134 -15.52 -11.90 -7.16
CA GLU A 134 -16.19 -10.62 -7.41
C GLU A 134 -17.57 -10.62 -6.72
N LEU A 135 -18.08 -9.43 -6.37
CA LEU A 135 -19.44 -9.29 -5.87
C LEU A 135 -20.39 -8.81 -6.94
N THR A 136 -21.64 -9.27 -6.85
CA THR A 136 -22.73 -8.59 -7.56
C THR A 136 -23.28 -7.49 -6.65
N VAL A 137 -23.22 -6.25 -7.11
CA VAL A 137 -23.71 -5.07 -6.37
C VAL A 137 -24.60 -4.22 -7.27
N THR A 138 -25.55 -3.53 -6.65
CA THR A 138 -26.50 -2.64 -7.34
C THR A 138 -26.18 -1.18 -7.01
N GLU A 139 -26.38 -0.29 -7.99
CA GLU A 139 -26.36 1.16 -7.78
C GLU A 139 -27.24 1.53 -6.59
N GLY A 140 -26.73 2.43 -5.74
CA GLY A 140 -27.40 2.82 -4.51
C GLY A 140 -26.90 2.11 -3.26
N GLN A 141 -26.32 0.91 -3.42
CA GLN A 141 -25.86 0.09 -2.29
C GLN A 141 -24.67 0.74 -1.58
N GLU A 142 -24.64 0.61 -0.25
CA GLU A 142 -23.49 1.02 0.56
C GLU A 142 -22.57 -0.18 0.84
N VAL A 143 -21.27 0.05 0.71
CA VAL A 143 -20.23 -0.96 0.97
C VAL A 143 -19.06 -0.34 1.73
N ILE A 144 -18.30 -1.17 2.43
CA ILE A 144 -17.09 -0.78 3.14
C ILE A 144 -15.88 -1.15 2.28
N THR A 145 -15.02 -0.19 1.95
CA THR A 145 -13.76 -0.46 1.26
C THR A 145 -12.74 -1.09 2.20
N LEU A 146 -12.07 -2.16 1.77
CA LEU A 146 -11.09 -2.89 2.58
C LEU A 146 -9.70 -2.81 1.98
N ASN A 147 -9.57 -3.04 0.66
CA ASN A 147 -8.31 -2.94 -0.05
C ASN A 147 -8.57 -2.53 -1.50
N GLU A 148 -7.75 -1.66 -2.08
CA GLU A 148 -7.83 -1.40 -3.53
C GLU A 148 -6.49 -1.71 -4.17
N GLU A 149 -6.54 -2.28 -5.36
CA GLU A 149 -5.41 -2.75 -6.13
C GLU A 149 -5.74 -2.60 -7.61
N SER A 150 -4.81 -2.01 -8.38
CA SER A 150 -4.91 -1.91 -9.85
C SER A 150 -6.31 -1.58 -10.41
N GLY A 151 -6.97 -0.54 -9.87
CA GLY A 151 -8.30 -0.09 -10.36
C GLY A 151 -9.51 -0.87 -9.85
N TRP A 152 -9.30 -1.88 -9.00
CA TRP A 152 -10.37 -2.62 -8.32
C TRP A 152 -10.28 -2.48 -6.81
N VAL A 153 -11.38 -2.76 -6.14
CA VAL A 153 -11.49 -2.66 -4.68
C VAL A 153 -12.20 -3.87 -4.10
N TRP A 154 -11.55 -4.49 -3.12
CA TRP A 154 -12.13 -5.48 -2.24
C TRP A 154 -13.03 -4.75 -1.24
N VAL A 155 -14.32 -5.06 -1.27
CA VAL A 155 -15.32 -4.44 -0.42
C VAL A 155 -16.03 -5.46 0.46
N ARG A 156 -16.69 -4.98 1.50
CA ARG A 156 -17.64 -5.73 2.32
C ARG A 156 -19.03 -5.10 2.27
N THR A 157 -20.06 -5.89 2.02
CA THR A 157 -21.46 -5.43 2.08
C THR A 157 -21.95 -5.34 3.54
N THR A 158 -23.09 -4.68 3.76
CA THR A 158 -23.74 -4.65 5.08
C THR A 158 -24.17 -6.03 5.60
N LEU A 159 -24.33 -7.00 4.69
CA LEU A 159 -24.62 -8.41 5.02
C LEU A 159 -23.35 -9.22 5.31
N GLY A 160 -22.16 -8.60 5.20
CA GLY A 160 -20.87 -9.23 5.49
C GLY A 160 -20.24 -9.99 4.31
N GLU A 161 -20.83 -9.92 3.12
CA GLU A 161 -20.24 -10.54 1.93
C GLU A 161 -19.05 -9.72 1.43
N GLU A 162 -18.00 -10.40 0.97
CA GLU A 162 -16.79 -9.77 0.47
C GLU A 162 -16.45 -10.20 -0.96
N GLY A 163 -15.83 -9.28 -1.70
CA GLY A 163 -15.34 -9.52 -3.06
C GLY A 163 -14.86 -8.25 -3.74
N TRP A 164 -14.21 -8.44 -4.90
CA TRP A 164 -13.75 -7.37 -5.78
C TRP A 164 -14.92 -6.74 -6.54
N ILE A 165 -14.86 -5.42 -6.69
CA ILE A 165 -15.66 -4.65 -7.66
C ILE A 165 -14.76 -3.57 -8.30
N PRO A 166 -15.07 -3.06 -9.49
CA PRO A 166 -14.33 -1.95 -10.09
C PRO A 166 -14.39 -0.70 -9.23
N LEU A 167 -13.25 -0.03 -9.02
CA LEU A 167 -13.18 1.18 -8.19
C LEU A 167 -14.01 2.32 -8.77
N GLU A 168 -14.08 2.42 -10.10
CA GLU A 168 -14.88 3.41 -10.81
C GLU A 168 -16.40 3.32 -10.52
N ASN A 169 -16.87 2.20 -9.99
CA ASN A 169 -18.26 2.01 -9.61
C ASN A 169 -18.58 2.54 -8.21
N LEU A 170 -17.62 3.21 -7.54
CA LEU A 170 -17.78 3.72 -6.18
C LEU A 170 -17.62 5.23 -6.11
N GLN A 171 -18.37 5.85 -5.20
CA GLN A 171 -18.23 7.25 -4.83
C GLN A 171 -18.20 7.41 -3.30
N ASP A 172 -17.26 8.22 -2.81
CA ASP A 172 -17.19 8.58 -1.39
C ASP A 172 -18.49 9.30 -0.99
N LEU A 173 -19.09 8.90 0.14
CA LEU A 173 -20.33 9.52 0.65
C LEU A 173 -20.18 11.01 0.99
N LYS A 174 -18.94 11.49 1.14
CA LYS A 174 -18.63 12.92 1.40
C LYS A 174 -18.60 13.76 0.12
N ASP A 175 -18.52 13.12 -1.04
CA ASP A 175 -18.41 13.77 -2.35
C ASP A 175 -19.76 13.94 -3.02
N LYS A 176 -20.87 13.82 -2.27
CA LYS A 176 -22.16 14.26 -2.75
C LYS A 176 -22.08 15.78 -2.91
N PRO A 177 -22.15 16.38 -4.11
CA PRO A 177 -22.58 17.76 -4.17
C PRO A 177 -23.94 17.78 -3.50
N GLU A 178 -24.06 18.50 -2.38
CA GLU A 178 -25.36 18.92 -1.87
C GLU A 178 -26.11 19.43 -3.09
N SER A 179 -27.17 18.71 -3.46
CA SER A 179 -28.14 19.12 -4.45
C SER A 179 -28.37 20.61 -4.28
N ILE A 180 -28.10 21.44 -5.30
CA ILE A 180 -28.68 22.77 -5.34
C ILE A 180 -30.19 22.55 -5.51
N PRO A 181 -31.02 22.82 -4.49
CA PRO A 181 -32.45 22.89 -4.68
C PRO A 181 -32.73 24.30 -5.20
N ASP A 182 -33.13 24.41 -6.46
CA ASP A 182 -34.48 24.88 -6.78
C ASP A 182 -34.59 25.30 -8.25
N LEU A 183 -35.57 24.67 -8.90
CA LEU A 183 -36.58 25.33 -9.74
C LEU A 183 -36.44 26.86 -9.85
N ILE A 184 -36.17 27.36 -11.07
CA ILE A 184 -37.14 28.12 -11.89
C ILE A 184 -36.89 27.77 -13.36
#